data_AF-A0A7C6YRT4-F1
#
_entry.id   AF-A0A7C6YRT4-F1
#
_cell.length_a   1.000
_cell.length_b   1.000
_cell.length_c   1.000
_cell.angle_alpha   90.00
_cell.angle_beta   90.00
_cell.angle_gamma   90.00
#
_symmetry.space_group_name_H-M   'P 1'
#
loop_
_entity.id
_entity.type
_entity.pdbx_description
1 polymer ?
#
loop_
_entity_poly.entity_id
_entity_poly.type
_entity_poly.pdbx_seq_one_letter_code
_entity_poly.pdbx_strand_id
1 'polypeptide(L)'
;MRIINSFLTTCWLQYFSQNEDRQINLYSPIPGINPGWYFWLKNNSGVIEMIFNEATENESHFLLKYYPYPESQYFENLSCGEQIVRLSHIFDDSYVEKNQEAGCACSSLNLCNHPLKIKKGIPHFLERKNMHSSLFSLGELSFSFTENDLKQITLNSQDQLIQYSFEGITILDSNGIPHELVAPGQIDRKMPAWEICWHFVSILTHDVFPQNNLFVKKCLRKISPGQVFYQWKGDGLWKKEDKGVTQITHTFFF
;
A
#
# COMPACT_ATOMS: atom_id res chain seq x y z
N MET A 1 -1.14 19.63 6.07
CA MET A 1 -2.15 18.54 6.24
C MET A 1 -3.53 18.85 5.64
N ARG A 2 -4.17 20.01 5.92
CA ARG A 2 -5.52 20.31 5.36
C ARG A 2 -5.56 20.30 3.82
N ILE A 3 -4.52 20.83 3.16
CA ILE A 3 -4.44 20.96 1.70
C ILE A 3 -4.49 19.59 1.02
N ILE A 4 -3.58 18.67 1.36
CA ILE A 4 -3.52 17.34 0.73
C ILE A 4 -4.80 16.53 0.95
N ASN A 5 -5.39 16.57 2.15
CA ASN A 5 -6.61 15.83 2.43
C ASN A 5 -7.79 16.36 1.60
N SER A 6 -7.93 17.68 1.51
CA SER A 6 -8.95 18.31 0.65
C SER A 6 -8.71 17.99 -0.82
N PHE A 7 -7.46 18.10 -1.27
CA PHE A 7 -7.06 17.82 -2.65
C PHE A 7 -7.40 16.39 -3.07
N LEU A 8 -6.94 15.39 -2.31
CA LEU A 8 -7.18 13.98 -2.62
C LEU A 8 -8.66 13.64 -2.54
N THR A 9 -9.38 14.17 -1.54
CA THR A 9 -10.84 13.96 -1.43
C THR A 9 -11.55 14.46 -2.69
N THR A 10 -11.24 15.67 -3.16
CA THR A 10 -11.79 16.20 -4.43
C THR A 10 -11.45 15.30 -5.60
N CYS A 11 -10.19 14.83 -5.70
CA CYS A 11 -9.76 13.95 -6.77
C CYS A 11 -10.57 12.65 -6.81
N TRP A 12 -10.79 12.02 -5.66
CA TRP A 12 -11.60 10.80 -5.54
C TRP A 12 -13.06 11.05 -5.94
N LEU A 13 -13.67 12.13 -5.45
CA LEU A 13 -15.06 12.45 -5.78
C LEU A 13 -15.26 12.63 -7.29
N GLN A 14 -14.35 13.33 -7.96
CA GLN A 14 -14.41 13.51 -9.41
C GLN A 14 -14.19 12.20 -10.15
N TYR A 15 -13.17 11.43 -9.76
CA TYR A 15 -12.87 10.14 -10.38
C TYR A 15 -14.04 9.16 -10.30
N PHE A 16 -14.66 9.02 -9.13
CA PHE A 16 -15.76 8.09 -8.96
C PHE A 16 -17.07 8.59 -9.58
N SER A 17 -17.26 9.90 -9.80
CA SER A 17 -18.48 10.44 -10.41
C SER A 17 -18.48 10.45 -11.94
N GLN A 18 -17.30 10.56 -12.57
CA GLN A 18 -17.20 10.78 -14.02
C GLN A 18 -16.74 9.56 -14.82
N ASN A 19 -16.17 8.54 -14.17
CA ASN A 19 -15.54 7.43 -14.85
C ASN A 19 -16.35 6.14 -14.63
N GLU A 20 -16.85 5.52 -15.70
CA GLU A 20 -17.59 4.25 -15.65
C GLU A 20 -16.63 3.04 -15.76
N ASP A 21 -15.53 3.14 -16.52
CA ASP A 21 -14.50 2.09 -16.63
C ASP A 21 -13.32 2.34 -15.68
N ARG A 22 -13.64 2.37 -14.38
CA ARG A 22 -12.66 2.67 -13.33
C ARG A 22 -11.67 1.51 -13.15
N GLN A 23 -10.38 1.86 -13.11
CA GLN A 23 -9.31 0.97 -12.64
C GLN A 23 -9.32 0.78 -11.11
N ILE A 24 -10.00 1.65 -10.35
CA ILE A 24 -10.24 1.47 -8.92
C ILE A 24 -11.70 1.06 -8.72
N ASN A 25 -11.92 -0.17 -8.27
CA ASN A 25 -13.27 -0.71 -8.02
C ASN A 25 -13.91 -0.03 -6.80
N LEU A 26 -13.12 0.23 -5.76
CA LEU A 26 -13.56 0.81 -4.50
C LEU A 26 -12.41 1.57 -3.85
N TYR A 27 -12.74 2.63 -3.13
CA TYR A 27 -11.85 3.24 -2.15
C TYR A 27 -12.60 3.43 -0.83
N SER A 28 -11.87 3.44 0.28
CA SER A 28 -12.44 3.70 1.61
C SER A 28 -11.47 4.54 2.43
N PRO A 29 -11.90 5.69 2.99
CA PRO A 29 -11.07 6.43 3.93
C PRO A 29 -10.87 5.61 5.22
N ILE A 30 -9.66 5.67 5.76
CA ILE A 30 -9.33 5.06 7.05
C ILE A 30 -9.81 6.01 8.15
N PRO A 31 -10.69 5.58 9.07
CA PRO A 31 -11.08 6.39 10.20
C PRO A 31 -9.86 6.77 11.05
N GLY A 32 -9.78 8.01 11.51
CA GLY A 32 -8.68 8.47 12.36
C GLY A 32 -8.32 9.93 12.18
N ILE A 33 -7.27 10.36 12.89
CA ILE A 33 -6.75 11.75 12.85
C ILE A 33 -5.90 11.97 11.59
N ASN A 34 -5.09 10.98 11.22
CA ASN A 34 -4.20 11.07 10.08
C ASN A 34 -4.91 10.62 8.79
N PRO A 35 -4.75 11.33 7.67
CA PRO A 35 -5.31 10.91 6.40
C PRO A 35 -4.81 9.53 5.98
N GLY A 36 -5.71 8.70 5.48
CA GLY A 36 -5.36 7.39 4.94
C GLY A 36 -6.52 6.79 4.15
N TRP A 37 -6.20 5.93 3.19
CA TRP A 37 -7.19 5.29 2.35
C TRP A 37 -6.79 3.85 2.00
N TYR A 38 -7.80 3.02 1.84
CA TYR A 38 -7.71 1.71 1.20
C TYR A 38 -8.22 1.80 -0.23
N PHE A 39 -7.57 1.07 -1.14
CA PHE A 39 -7.89 1.00 -2.56
C PHE A 39 -7.97 -0.45 -3.04
N TRP A 40 -9.09 -0.79 -3.65
CA TRP A 40 -9.30 -2.08 -4.32
C TRP A 40 -9.20 -1.85 -5.82
N LEU A 41 -8.07 -2.23 -6.41
CA LEU A 41 -7.82 -2.03 -7.83
C LEU A 41 -8.44 -3.16 -8.67
N LYS A 42 -8.81 -2.85 -9.92
CA LYS A 42 -9.32 -3.81 -10.90
C LYS A 42 -8.21 -4.83 -11.21
N ASN A 43 -8.59 -6.11 -11.30
CA ASN A 43 -7.67 -7.22 -11.57
C ASN A 43 -6.51 -7.41 -10.58
N ASN A 44 -6.56 -6.77 -9.39
CA ASN A 44 -5.58 -7.01 -8.33
C ASN A 44 -6.14 -7.93 -7.24
N SER A 45 -5.33 -8.90 -6.85
CA SER A 45 -5.61 -9.86 -5.78
C SER A 45 -5.15 -9.33 -4.41
N GLY A 46 -5.59 -8.13 -4.04
CA GLY A 46 -5.30 -7.54 -2.73
C GLY A 46 -5.71 -6.08 -2.61
N VAL A 47 -5.37 -5.46 -1.48
CA VAL A 47 -5.69 -4.08 -1.16
C VAL A 47 -4.44 -3.23 -1.00
N ILE A 48 -4.43 -2.05 -1.61
CA ILE A 48 -3.40 -1.06 -1.35
C ILE A 48 -3.87 -0.13 -0.25
N GLU A 49 -3.02 0.11 0.73
CA GLU A 49 -3.19 1.16 1.72
C GLU A 49 -2.20 2.28 1.42
N MET A 50 -2.71 3.51 1.44
CA MET A 50 -1.91 4.73 1.48
C MET A 50 -2.18 5.43 2.79
N ILE A 51 -1.18 5.52 3.67
CA ILE A 51 -1.32 6.13 4.99
C ILE A 51 -0.35 7.28 5.16
N PHE A 52 -0.86 8.40 5.68
CA PHE A 52 -0.04 9.56 5.99
C PHE A 52 1.07 9.20 6.98
N ASN A 53 2.29 9.61 6.65
CA ASN A 53 3.47 9.42 7.48
C ASN A 53 3.85 10.73 8.17
N GLU A 54 4.23 11.72 7.36
CA GLU A 54 4.71 13.01 7.83
C GLU A 54 4.47 14.11 6.78
N ALA A 55 4.63 15.36 7.18
CA ALA A 55 4.54 16.50 6.28
C ALA A 55 5.50 17.61 6.69
N THR A 56 6.01 18.30 5.68
CA THR A 56 6.64 19.61 5.83
C THR A 56 5.63 20.70 5.45
N GLU A 57 6.06 21.97 5.35
CA GLU A 57 5.21 23.07 4.91
C GLU A 57 4.62 22.82 3.51
N ASN A 58 5.43 22.28 2.60
CA ASN A 58 5.09 22.14 1.19
C ASN A 58 5.03 20.68 0.70
N GLU A 59 5.34 19.70 1.54
CA GLU A 59 5.38 18.30 1.16
C GLU A 59 4.59 17.42 2.13
N SER A 60 3.91 16.41 1.61
CA SER A 60 3.20 15.40 2.40
C SER A 60 3.61 14.01 1.95
N HIS A 61 4.05 13.18 2.89
CA HIS A 61 4.63 11.87 2.67
C HIS A 61 3.66 10.79 3.14
N PHE A 62 3.47 9.77 2.31
CA PHE A 62 2.59 8.64 2.58
C PHE A 62 3.36 7.33 2.44
N LEU A 63 3.13 6.41 3.35
CA LEU A 63 3.56 5.02 3.19
C LEU A 63 2.55 4.27 2.34
N LEU A 64 3.05 3.51 1.37
CA LEU A 64 2.27 2.56 0.60
C LEU A 64 2.47 1.17 1.20
N LYS A 65 1.35 0.52 1.53
CA LYS A 65 1.31 -0.88 1.95
C LYS A 65 0.44 -1.70 1.03
N TYR A 66 0.69 -3.00 0.99
CA TYR A 66 -0.13 -3.93 0.20
C TYR A 66 -0.49 -5.16 1.01
N TYR A 67 -1.79 -5.43 1.05
CA TYR A 67 -2.40 -6.59 1.69
C TYR A 67 -2.88 -7.56 0.61
N PRO A 68 -2.04 -8.50 0.14
CA PRO A 68 -2.49 -9.52 -0.80
C PRO A 68 -3.59 -10.37 -0.16
N TYR A 69 -4.54 -10.83 -0.95
CA TYR A 69 -5.43 -11.91 -0.52
C TYR A 69 -4.62 -13.21 -0.38
N PRO A 70 -5.02 -14.16 0.49
CA PRO A 70 -4.34 -15.45 0.61
C PRO A 70 -4.22 -16.22 -0.72
N GLU A 71 -5.18 -16.03 -1.63
CA GLU A 71 -5.18 -16.67 -2.95
C GLU A 71 -4.32 -15.92 -4.01
N SER A 72 -3.69 -14.81 -3.62
CA SER A 72 -2.86 -14.00 -4.50
C SER A 72 -1.51 -14.67 -4.76
N GLN A 73 -1.00 -14.56 -6.00
CA GLN A 73 0.39 -14.94 -6.32
C GLN A 73 1.44 -14.19 -5.48
N TYR A 74 1.07 -13.05 -4.88
CA TYR A 74 1.97 -12.27 -4.03
C TYR A 74 1.91 -12.66 -2.55
N PHE A 75 1.03 -13.58 -2.15
CA PHE A 75 0.90 -13.96 -0.74
C PHE A 75 2.17 -14.67 -0.23
N GLU A 76 2.70 -15.63 -0.99
CA GLU A 76 3.91 -16.39 -0.64
C GLU A 76 5.18 -15.52 -0.61
N ASN A 77 5.12 -14.32 -1.19
CA ASN A 77 6.22 -13.36 -1.21
C ASN A 77 6.33 -12.51 0.06
N LEU A 78 5.30 -12.54 0.92
CA LEU A 78 5.30 -11.94 2.25
C LEU A 78 6.25 -12.69 3.19
N SER A 79 6.81 -12.00 4.18
CA SER A 79 7.51 -12.67 5.29
C SER A 79 6.60 -13.66 6.01
N CYS A 80 7.16 -14.70 6.64
CA CYS A 80 6.36 -15.62 7.44
C CYS A 80 5.53 -14.90 8.51
N GLY A 81 6.11 -13.85 9.13
CA GLY A 81 5.40 -13.01 10.08
C GLY A 81 4.20 -12.27 9.46
N GLU A 82 4.38 -11.67 8.28
CA GLU A 82 3.29 -11.02 7.55
C GLU A 82 2.21 -12.02 7.11
N GLN A 83 2.59 -13.22 6.66
CA GLN A 83 1.63 -14.29 6.31
C GLN A 83 0.77 -14.70 7.51
N ILE A 84 1.40 -14.93 8.68
CA ILE A 84 0.68 -15.25 9.93
C ILE A 84 -0.27 -14.12 10.31
N VAL A 85 0.20 -12.87 10.31
CA VAL A 85 -0.61 -11.70 10.64
C VAL A 85 -1.78 -11.56 9.65
N ARG A 86 -1.54 -11.75 8.36
CA ARG A 86 -2.55 -11.65 7.30
C ARG A 86 -3.64 -12.72 7.41
N LEU A 87 -3.31 -13.93 7.87
CA LEU A 87 -4.25 -15.04 8.10
C LEU A 87 -4.92 -15.01 9.48
N SER A 88 -4.48 -14.13 10.38
CA SER A 88 -5.02 -14.03 11.72
C SER A 88 -6.35 -13.25 11.77
N HIS A 89 -6.98 -13.27 12.94
CA HIS A 89 -8.18 -12.47 13.25
C HIS A 89 -7.95 -10.94 13.19
N ILE A 90 -6.72 -10.48 12.99
CA ILE A 90 -6.42 -9.05 12.77
C ILE A 90 -7.07 -8.56 11.48
N PHE A 91 -7.22 -9.41 10.46
CA PHE A 91 -7.77 -9.04 9.16
C PHE A 91 -9.26 -9.39 9.01
N ASP A 92 -10.00 -8.47 8.41
CA ASP A 92 -11.37 -8.65 7.99
C ASP A 92 -11.41 -9.06 6.51
N ASP A 93 -11.70 -10.34 6.25
CA ASP A 93 -11.90 -10.89 4.90
C ASP A 93 -13.39 -11.01 4.51
N SER A 94 -14.30 -10.44 5.30
CA SER A 94 -15.72 -10.36 4.92
C SER A 94 -15.89 -9.58 3.62
N TYR A 95 -17.01 -9.82 2.95
CA TYR A 95 -17.35 -9.02 1.77
C TYR A 95 -17.74 -7.61 2.18
N VAL A 96 -17.42 -6.64 1.32
CA VAL A 96 -17.95 -5.29 1.45
C VAL A 96 -19.47 -5.37 1.30
N GLU A 97 -20.19 -5.12 2.39
CA GLU A 97 -21.64 -5.08 2.37
C GLU A 97 -22.13 -3.81 1.67
N LYS A 98 -23.14 -3.95 0.81
CA LYS A 98 -23.89 -2.81 0.30
C LYS A 98 -24.91 -2.40 1.36
N ASN A 99 -24.53 -1.56 2.32
CA ASN A 99 -25.49 -1.00 3.27
C ASN A 99 -25.47 0.54 3.27
N GLN A 100 -26.68 1.09 3.18
CA GLN A 100 -27.07 2.50 2.97
C GLN A 100 -26.84 3.39 4.21
N GLU A 101 -25.83 3.10 5.04
CA GLU A 101 -25.59 3.85 6.28
C GLU A 101 -24.53 4.92 6.08
N ALA A 102 -24.94 6.15 6.42
CA ALA A 102 -24.19 7.39 6.28
C ALA A 102 -22.81 7.30 6.95
N GLY A 103 -21.75 7.22 6.14
CA GLY A 103 -20.38 7.22 6.66
C GLY A 103 -19.33 6.74 5.66
N CYS A 104 -19.72 5.97 4.64
CA CYS A 104 -18.85 5.76 3.48
C CYS A 104 -18.87 7.01 2.61
N ALA A 105 -17.73 7.48 2.10
CA ALA A 105 -17.72 8.51 1.04
C ALA A 105 -18.49 8.05 -0.24
N CYS A 106 -18.76 6.74 -0.36
CA CYS A 106 -19.64 6.14 -1.36
C CYS A 106 -21.15 6.23 -1.02
N SER A 107 -21.52 6.33 0.25
CA SER A 107 -22.92 6.36 0.71
C SER A 107 -23.62 7.68 0.39
N SER A 108 -22.89 8.78 0.28
CA SER A 108 -23.42 10.10 -0.11
C SER A 108 -23.59 10.27 -1.63
N LEU A 109 -23.09 9.35 -2.45
CA LEU A 109 -23.03 9.56 -3.91
C LEU A 109 -23.85 8.57 -4.74
N ASN A 110 -24.43 7.49 -4.20
CA ASN A 110 -25.14 6.47 -4.99
C ASN A 110 -24.32 5.94 -6.21
N LEU A 111 -22.98 5.92 -6.14
CA LEU A 111 -22.10 5.67 -7.30
C LEU A 111 -21.68 4.20 -7.52
N CYS A 112 -22.27 3.24 -6.82
CA CYS A 112 -21.89 1.82 -6.88
C CYS A 112 -23.01 0.90 -7.42
N ASN A 113 -23.24 0.97 -8.73
CA ASN A 113 -24.17 0.12 -9.48
C ASN A 113 -23.62 -1.26 -9.90
N HIS A 114 -22.46 -1.71 -9.41
CA HIS A 114 -21.94 -3.05 -9.74
C HIS A 114 -22.14 -4.06 -8.61
N PRO A 115 -22.54 -5.31 -8.91
CA PRO A 115 -22.60 -6.41 -7.95
C PRO A 115 -21.20 -7.01 -7.78
N LEU A 116 -20.21 -6.21 -7.40
CA LEU A 116 -18.89 -6.74 -7.09
C LEU A 116 -18.90 -7.23 -5.65
N LYS A 117 -18.86 -8.56 -5.47
CA LYS A 117 -18.52 -9.19 -4.19
C LYS A 117 -17.01 -8.99 -3.95
N ILE A 118 -16.64 -7.81 -3.44
CA ILE A 118 -15.25 -7.48 -3.11
C ILE A 118 -14.98 -7.94 -1.69
N LYS A 119 -13.96 -8.79 -1.47
CA LYS A 119 -13.46 -9.09 -0.12
C LYS A 119 -12.77 -7.85 0.44
N LYS A 120 -13.04 -7.51 1.70
CA LYS A 120 -12.40 -6.39 2.38
C LYS A 120 -10.89 -6.56 2.41
N GLY A 121 -10.36 -7.63 2.99
CA GLY A 121 -8.92 -7.92 3.02
C GLY A 121 -8.08 -6.84 3.68
N ILE A 122 -8.64 -6.15 4.68
CA ILE A 122 -8.01 -5.07 5.42
C ILE A 122 -7.97 -5.38 6.91
N PRO A 123 -7.03 -4.82 7.68
CA PRO A 123 -7.04 -4.95 9.13
C PRO A 123 -8.31 -4.38 9.77
N HIS A 124 -8.82 -5.03 10.81
CA HIS A 124 -9.84 -4.47 11.69
C HIS A 124 -9.32 -3.20 12.36
N PHE A 125 -10.17 -2.16 12.44
CA PHE A 125 -9.79 -0.84 12.91
C PHE A 125 -9.06 -0.84 14.27
N LEU A 126 -9.57 -1.58 15.26
CA LEU A 126 -8.99 -1.65 16.60
C LEU A 126 -7.69 -2.47 16.67
N GLU A 127 -7.52 -3.43 15.76
CA GLU A 127 -6.36 -4.33 15.73
C GLU A 127 -5.16 -3.73 15.01
N ARG A 128 -5.37 -2.69 14.19
CA ARG A 128 -4.29 -1.97 13.48
C ARG A 128 -3.18 -1.47 14.39
N LYS A 129 -3.52 -1.04 15.61
CA LYS A 129 -2.55 -0.55 16.60
C LYS A 129 -1.60 -1.65 17.12
N ASN A 130 -1.99 -2.91 16.95
CA ASN A 130 -1.21 -4.08 17.36
C ASN A 130 -0.26 -4.54 16.25
N MET A 131 -0.36 -3.95 15.04
CA MET A 131 0.52 -4.26 13.93
C MET A 131 1.76 -3.36 13.97
N HIS A 132 2.94 -3.96 13.82
CA HIS A 132 4.16 -3.18 13.65
C HIS A 132 4.09 -2.35 12.35
N SER A 133 4.52 -1.09 12.41
CA SER A 133 4.36 -0.14 11.31
C SER A 133 5.09 -0.55 10.02
N SER A 134 6.16 -1.34 10.12
CA SER A 134 6.90 -1.82 8.94
C SER A 134 6.17 -2.91 8.16
N LEU A 135 5.23 -3.65 8.77
CA LEU A 135 4.53 -4.76 8.11
C LEU A 135 3.81 -4.25 6.86
N PHE A 136 3.91 -5.04 5.79
CA PHE A 136 3.28 -4.86 4.49
C PHE A 136 3.74 -3.64 3.70
N SER A 137 4.75 -2.91 4.17
CA SER A 137 5.23 -1.68 3.52
C SER A 137 5.95 -1.99 2.20
N LEU A 138 5.64 -1.24 1.15
CA LEU A 138 6.22 -1.40 -0.19
C LEU A 138 7.04 -0.18 -0.65
N GLY A 139 6.67 1.01 -0.21
CA GLY A 139 7.35 2.23 -0.64
C GLY A 139 6.69 3.48 -0.08
N GLU A 140 7.10 4.61 -0.61
CA GLU A 140 6.66 5.94 -0.18
C GLU A 140 6.16 6.74 -1.37
N LEU A 141 5.07 7.48 -1.16
CA LEU A 141 4.51 8.42 -2.11
C LEU A 141 4.45 9.81 -1.48
N SER A 142 5.12 10.77 -2.10
CA SER A 142 5.17 12.15 -1.62
C SER A 142 4.45 13.08 -2.59
N PHE A 143 3.79 14.10 -2.03
CA PHE A 143 3.07 15.14 -2.77
C PHE A 143 3.64 16.50 -2.39
N SER A 144 4.10 17.26 -3.37
CA SER A 144 4.63 18.61 -3.18
C SER A 144 3.68 19.65 -3.75
N PHE A 145 3.39 20.67 -2.94
CA PHE A 145 2.46 21.75 -3.25
C PHE A 145 3.17 23.11 -3.29
N THR A 146 2.63 24.02 -4.08
CA THR A 146 2.98 25.45 -4.04
C THR A 146 1.69 26.23 -4.24
N GLU A 147 1.39 27.15 -3.33
CA GLU A 147 0.16 27.97 -3.37
C GLU A 147 -1.14 27.13 -3.48
N ASN A 148 -1.17 25.96 -2.85
CA ASN A 148 -2.25 24.95 -2.89
C ASN A 148 -2.35 24.13 -4.19
N ASP A 149 -1.53 24.40 -5.19
CA ASP A 149 -1.47 23.57 -6.40
C ASP A 149 -0.51 22.41 -6.20
N LEU A 150 -0.92 21.21 -6.64
CA LEU A 150 0.00 20.08 -6.76
C LEU A 150 1.02 20.38 -7.85
N LYS A 151 2.31 20.46 -7.48
CA LYS A 151 3.41 20.66 -8.45
C LYS A 151 4.10 19.36 -8.80
N GLN A 152 4.20 18.45 -7.84
CA GLN A 152 4.95 17.22 -8.00
C GLN A 152 4.37 16.08 -7.16
N ILE A 153 4.45 14.86 -7.70
CA ILE A 153 4.39 13.65 -6.89
C ILE A 153 5.67 12.84 -7.09
N THR A 154 6.10 12.15 -6.04
CA THR A 154 7.30 11.30 -6.06
C THR A 154 6.96 9.92 -5.51
N LEU A 155 7.11 8.89 -6.34
CA LEU A 155 7.08 7.50 -5.88
C LEU A 155 8.52 7.03 -5.64
N ASN A 156 8.78 6.50 -4.45
CA ASN A 156 10.06 5.91 -4.08
C ASN A 156 9.86 4.46 -3.59
N SER A 157 10.45 3.49 -4.27
CA SER A 157 10.38 2.07 -3.90
C SER A 157 11.55 1.29 -4.51
N GLN A 158 11.67 0.00 -4.21
CA GLN A 158 12.66 -0.88 -4.81
C GLN A 158 12.01 -1.83 -5.82
N ASP A 159 12.75 -2.24 -6.86
CA ASP A 159 12.31 -3.29 -7.78
C ASP A 159 11.84 -4.55 -7.04
N GLN A 160 12.58 -4.93 -6.00
CA GLN A 160 12.28 -6.00 -5.06
C GLN A 160 12.54 -5.53 -3.62
N LEU A 161 11.65 -5.85 -2.70
CA LEU A 161 11.91 -5.78 -1.26
C LEU A 161 12.29 -7.17 -0.77
N ILE A 162 13.57 -7.34 -0.46
CA ILE A 162 14.12 -8.62 -0.01
C ILE A 162 14.49 -8.51 1.47
N GLN A 163 13.97 -9.44 2.26
CA GLN A 163 14.35 -9.63 3.66
C GLN A 163 14.88 -11.04 3.85
N TYR A 164 16.06 -11.16 4.46
CA TYR A 164 16.64 -12.41 4.88
C TYR A 164 16.36 -12.66 6.37
N SER A 165 16.07 -13.90 6.73
CA SER A 165 16.09 -14.35 8.12
C SER A 165 17.51 -14.80 8.46
N PHE A 166 18.18 -14.08 9.36
CA PHE A 166 19.58 -14.39 9.71
C PHE A 166 19.68 -15.73 10.47
N GLU A 167 18.81 -15.93 11.46
CA GLU A 167 18.82 -17.12 12.33
C GLU A 167 17.84 -18.21 11.88
N GLY A 168 17.08 -17.97 10.82
CA GLY A 168 15.99 -18.85 10.40
C GLY A 168 14.72 -18.63 11.21
N ILE A 169 13.64 -19.29 10.78
CA ILE A 169 12.32 -19.21 11.40
C ILE A 169 11.83 -20.63 11.63
N THR A 170 11.47 -20.93 12.88
CA THR A 170 10.95 -22.23 13.30
C THR A 170 9.69 -22.01 14.11
N ILE A 171 8.65 -22.80 13.85
CA ILE A 171 7.41 -22.83 14.64
C ILE A 171 7.26 -24.19 15.31
N LEU A 172 6.57 -24.24 16.45
CA LEU A 172 6.21 -25.51 17.09
C LEU A 172 4.81 -25.92 16.65
N ASP A 173 4.62 -27.20 16.30
CA ASP A 173 3.28 -27.73 16.07
C ASP A 173 2.52 -27.99 17.38
N SER A 174 1.30 -28.53 17.28
CA SER A 174 0.45 -28.85 18.43
C SER A 174 1.05 -29.88 19.40
N ASN A 175 2.03 -30.67 18.94
CA ASN A 175 2.75 -31.66 19.75
C ASN A 175 4.08 -31.12 20.29
N GLY A 176 4.38 -29.84 20.05
CA GLY A 176 5.65 -29.21 20.44
C GLY A 176 6.83 -29.58 19.54
N ILE A 177 6.58 -30.20 18.37
CA ILE A 177 7.65 -30.55 17.43
C ILE A 177 8.03 -29.30 16.62
N PRO A 178 9.32 -28.95 16.53
CA PRO A 178 9.78 -27.82 15.72
C PRO A 178 9.71 -28.14 14.22
N HIS A 179 9.13 -27.21 13.46
CA HIS A 179 9.09 -27.20 12.00
C HIS A 179 9.80 -25.95 11.48
N GLU A 180 10.79 -26.14 10.62
CA GLU A 180 11.50 -25.05 9.95
C GLU A 180 10.63 -24.46 8.84
N LEU A 181 10.41 -23.15 8.89
CA LEU A 181 9.73 -22.40 7.83
C LEU A 181 10.74 -21.71 6.90
N VAL A 182 11.83 -21.20 7.48
CA VAL A 182 12.91 -20.51 6.75
C VAL A 182 14.23 -20.96 7.36
N ALA A 183 15.12 -21.55 6.57
CA ALA A 183 16.45 -21.91 7.03
C ALA A 183 17.29 -20.64 7.34
N PRO A 184 18.28 -20.72 8.24
CA PRO A 184 19.19 -19.60 8.50
C PRO A 184 19.85 -19.04 7.24
N GLY A 185 19.85 -17.72 7.11
CA GLY A 185 20.39 -16.98 5.97
C GLY A 185 19.52 -17.03 4.71
N GLN A 186 18.35 -17.67 4.73
CA GLN A 186 17.44 -17.70 3.58
C GLN A 186 16.52 -16.49 3.54
N ILE A 187 15.91 -16.30 2.36
CA ILE A 187 14.93 -15.24 2.10
C ILE A 187 13.64 -15.56 2.86
N ASP A 188 13.22 -14.62 3.69
CA ASP A 188 11.93 -14.62 4.38
C ASP A 188 10.89 -13.82 3.59
N ARG A 189 11.29 -12.67 3.02
CA ARG A 189 10.39 -11.82 2.21
C ARG A 189 11.01 -11.52 0.86
N LYS A 190 10.21 -11.55 -0.21
CA LYS A 190 10.62 -11.12 -1.55
C LYS A 190 9.46 -10.55 -2.34
N MET A 191 9.20 -9.25 -2.18
CA MET A 191 8.06 -8.58 -2.80
C MET A 191 8.45 -7.76 -4.04
N PRO A 192 7.73 -7.86 -5.19
CA PRO A 192 7.88 -6.96 -6.34
C PRO A 192 7.29 -5.58 -6.04
N ALA A 193 7.92 -4.84 -5.14
CA ALA A 193 7.37 -3.62 -4.56
C ALA A 193 7.16 -2.51 -5.59
N TRP A 194 8.13 -2.31 -6.49
CA TRP A 194 8.03 -1.33 -7.56
C TRP A 194 6.84 -1.58 -8.46
N GLU A 195 6.62 -2.83 -8.90
CA GLU A 195 5.53 -3.18 -9.82
C GLU A 195 4.18 -2.79 -9.23
N ILE A 196 3.94 -3.17 -7.97
CA ILE A 196 2.67 -2.90 -7.27
C ILE A 196 2.47 -1.41 -7.04
N CYS A 197 3.49 -0.71 -6.52
CA CYS A 197 3.41 0.73 -6.29
C CYS A 197 3.26 1.51 -7.60
N TRP A 198 3.99 1.12 -8.65
CA TRP A 198 3.93 1.75 -9.96
C TRP A 198 2.55 1.59 -10.59
N HIS A 199 1.94 0.41 -10.49
CA HIS A 199 0.59 0.18 -10.99
C HIS A 199 -0.41 1.15 -10.34
N PHE A 200 -0.35 1.32 -9.00
CA PHE A 200 -1.19 2.27 -8.29
C PHE A 200 -0.95 3.72 -8.72
N VAL A 201 0.31 4.17 -8.71
CA VAL A 201 0.65 5.56 -9.05
C VAL A 201 0.37 5.87 -10.53
N SER A 202 0.45 4.87 -11.41
CA SER A 202 0.04 5.01 -12.82
C SER A 202 -1.45 5.32 -12.93
N ILE A 203 -2.31 4.64 -12.17
CA ILE A 203 -3.75 4.95 -12.11
C ILE A 203 -3.97 6.38 -11.59
N LEU A 204 -3.23 6.80 -10.56
CA LEU A 204 -3.36 8.17 -10.04
C LEU A 204 -3.04 9.22 -11.12
N THR A 205 -1.93 9.02 -11.83
CA THR A 205 -1.39 10.00 -12.78
C THR A 205 -2.08 10.01 -14.14
N HIS A 206 -2.60 8.86 -14.60
CA HIS A 206 -3.19 8.71 -15.92
C HIS A 206 -4.72 8.69 -15.92
N ASP A 207 -5.34 8.33 -14.78
CA ASP A 207 -6.80 8.21 -14.71
C ASP A 207 -7.41 9.20 -13.72
N VAL A 208 -6.91 9.26 -12.48
CA VAL A 208 -7.52 10.04 -11.39
C VAL A 208 -7.28 11.55 -11.56
N PHE A 209 -6.02 11.97 -11.61
CA PHE A 209 -5.66 13.38 -11.70
C PHE A 209 -6.13 14.06 -12.99
N PRO A 210 -6.14 13.39 -14.15
CA PRO A 210 -6.74 13.94 -15.37
C PRO A 210 -8.22 14.32 -15.24
N GLN A 211 -9.01 13.65 -14.39
CA GLN A 211 -10.41 14.09 -14.13
C GLN A 211 -10.49 15.48 -13.50
N ASN A 212 -9.40 15.93 -12.88
CA ASN A 212 -9.25 17.22 -12.22
C ASN A 212 -8.44 18.21 -13.09
N ASN A 213 -8.29 17.95 -14.39
CA ASN A 213 -7.45 18.71 -15.32
C ASN A 213 -5.96 18.78 -14.92
N LEU A 214 -5.47 17.80 -14.15
CA LEU A 214 -4.07 17.70 -13.75
C LEU A 214 -3.37 16.66 -14.62
N PHE A 215 -2.56 17.15 -15.54
CA PHE A 215 -1.84 16.33 -16.50
C PHE A 215 -0.34 16.39 -16.22
N VAL A 216 0.31 15.24 -16.28
CA VAL A 216 1.77 15.15 -16.14
C VAL A 216 2.43 15.89 -17.32
N LYS A 217 3.20 16.94 -17.01
CA LYS A 217 3.98 17.70 -17.99
C LYS A 217 5.37 17.11 -18.21
N LYS A 218 5.95 16.55 -17.16
CA LYS A 218 7.30 15.99 -17.17
C LYS A 218 7.38 14.82 -16.19
N CYS A 219 8.16 13.82 -16.56
CA CYS A 219 8.47 12.68 -15.71
C CYS A 219 9.99 12.50 -15.64
N LEU A 220 10.52 12.30 -14.44
CA LEU A 220 11.93 11.98 -14.20
C LEU A 220 12.02 10.65 -13.48
N ARG A 221 12.93 9.79 -13.96
CA ARG A 221 13.25 8.52 -13.33
C ARG A 221 14.69 8.55 -12.84
N LYS A 222 14.89 8.26 -11.56
CA LYS A 222 16.20 8.02 -10.96
C LYS A 222 16.30 6.56 -10.55
N ILE A 223 17.47 5.99 -10.81
CA ILE A 223 17.82 4.61 -10.43
C ILE A 223 19.12 4.66 -9.63
N SER A 224 19.18 3.91 -8.55
CA SER A 224 20.38 3.71 -7.74
C SER A 224 20.40 2.28 -7.17
N PRO A 225 21.53 1.81 -6.62
CA PRO A 225 21.56 0.58 -5.83
C PRO A 225 20.49 0.62 -4.72
N GLY A 226 19.80 -0.50 -4.53
CA GLY A 226 18.80 -0.71 -3.51
C GLY A 226 19.37 -1.33 -2.24
N GLN A 227 18.49 -1.73 -1.34
CA GLN A 227 18.84 -2.29 -0.04
C GLN A 227 18.19 -3.66 0.15
N VAL A 228 18.93 -4.58 0.75
CA VAL A 228 18.37 -5.81 1.33
C VAL A 228 18.32 -5.66 2.84
N PHE A 229 17.32 -6.30 3.44
CA PHE A 229 17.07 -6.25 4.87
C PHE A 229 17.40 -7.59 5.52
N TYR A 230 17.85 -7.53 6.76
CA TYR A 230 18.15 -8.71 7.56
C TYR A 230 17.44 -8.58 8.89
N GLN A 231 16.74 -9.65 9.27
CA GLN A 231 16.07 -9.73 10.55
C GLN A 231 16.82 -10.71 11.47
N TRP A 232 17.16 -10.24 12.67
CA TRP A 232 17.70 -11.05 13.75
C TRP A 232 16.60 -11.24 14.80
N LYS A 233 16.44 -12.45 15.37
CA LYS A 233 15.42 -12.71 16.39
C LYS A 233 15.66 -11.84 17.62
N GLY A 234 14.74 -10.91 17.88
CA GLY A 234 14.80 -10.01 19.05
C GLY A 234 15.64 -8.74 18.86
N ASP A 235 16.36 -8.63 17.74
CA ASP A 235 17.13 -7.43 17.36
C ASP A 235 16.46 -6.71 16.17
N GLY A 236 16.75 -5.42 16.03
CA GLY A 236 16.16 -4.57 15.00
C GLY A 236 16.49 -5.01 13.57
N LEU A 237 15.70 -4.53 12.60
CA LEU A 237 15.96 -4.72 11.18
C LEU A 237 17.21 -3.92 10.77
N TRP A 238 18.23 -4.59 10.23
CA TRP A 238 19.38 -3.91 9.63
C TRP A 238 19.35 -4.04 8.11
N LYS A 239 19.98 -3.08 7.44
CA LYS A 239 19.92 -2.95 5.98
C LYS A 239 21.30 -2.77 5.38
N LYS A 240 21.52 -3.34 4.20
CA LYS A 240 22.77 -3.23 3.45
C LYS A 240 22.46 -2.92 1.99
N GLU A 241 23.28 -2.07 1.38
CA GLU A 241 23.21 -1.85 -0.06
C GLU A 241 23.51 -3.15 -0.81
N ASP A 242 22.71 -3.44 -1.84
CA ASP A 242 22.87 -4.58 -2.71
C ASP A 242 22.72 -4.14 -4.17
N LYS A 243 23.68 -4.50 -5.01
CA LYS A 243 23.68 -4.14 -6.44
C LYS A 243 22.69 -4.96 -7.26
N GLY A 244 22.22 -6.09 -6.74
CA GLY A 244 21.18 -6.93 -7.34
C GLY A 244 19.75 -6.45 -7.04
N VAL A 245 19.61 -5.40 -6.22
CA VAL A 245 18.35 -4.72 -5.93
C VAL A 245 18.46 -3.29 -6.40
N THR A 246 17.39 -2.75 -6.95
CA THR A 246 17.35 -1.43 -7.56
C THR A 246 16.41 -0.52 -6.78
N GLN A 247 16.93 0.56 -6.21
CA GLN A 247 16.09 1.67 -5.74
C GLN A 247 15.63 2.49 -6.95
N ILE A 248 14.33 2.72 -7.05
CA ILE A 248 13.70 3.46 -8.14
C ILE A 248 12.90 4.62 -7.55
N THR A 249 13.18 5.81 -8.04
CA THR A 249 12.41 7.01 -7.75
C THR A 249 11.81 7.53 -9.05
N HIS A 250 10.48 7.65 -9.13
CA HIS A 250 9.80 8.39 -10.19
C HIS A 250 9.22 9.68 -9.65
N THR A 251 9.47 10.76 -10.37
CA THR A 251 8.95 12.09 -10.06
C THR A 251 8.15 12.60 -11.24
N PHE A 252 6.86 12.89 -11.01
CA PHE A 252 5.98 13.50 -11.99
C PHE A 252 5.75 14.97 -11.64
N PHE A 253 5.79 15.83 -12.64
CA PHE A 253 5.57 17.27 -12.52
C PHE A 253 4.28 17.65 -13.25
N PHE A 254 3.47 18.50 -12.62
CA PHE A 254 2.13 18.92 -13.10
C PHE A 254 2.07 20.40 -13.48
#